data_AF-A0A8J5VDF7-F1
#
_entry.id   AF-A0A8J5VDF7-F1
#
_cell.length_a   1.000
_cell.length_b   1.000
_cell.length_c   1.000
_cell.angle_alpha   90.00
_cell.angle_beta   90.00
_cell.angle_gamma   90.00
#
_symmetry.space_group_name_H-M   'P 1'
#
loop_
_entity.id
_entity.type
_entity.pdbx_description
1 polymer ?
#
loop_
_entity_poly.entity_id
_entity_poly.type
_entity_poly.pdbx_seq_one_letter_code
_entity_poly.pdbx_strand_id
1 'polypeptide(L)'
;MAVHDAYFAPEVIACRDGSGSFPKSRLNNGYCDCADGTDEPGTSACPEGRFYCRNIGDTPRFVFSSVVNDKICDCCDGSDEYESGIRCPNTCRNGKDVTKSDDGGSKLSVAHLDDRDVFSSKHTLDIDDLIQKLRGLRMAAVIELGLVVCVIAVCFARRRTRTRKRHYILQHKKELVPALRSVCCFLP
;
A
#
# COMPACT_ATOMS: atom_id res chain seq x y z
N MET A 1 40.36 38.71 -25.66
CA MET A 1 39.20 38.01 -25.06
C MET A 1 39.67 36.66 -24.51
N ALA A 2 40.63 36.65 -23.57
CA ALA A 2 41.31 35.43 -23.10
C ALA A 2 41.66 35.47 -21.59
N VAL A 3 40.89 36.23 -20.81
CA VAL A 3 41.15 36.42 -19.36
C VAL A 3 40.05 35.76 -18.50
N HIS A 4 38.90 35.41 -19.09
CA HIS A 4 37.78 34.80 -18.35
C HIS A 4 37.89 33.27 -18.19
N ASP A 5 38.69 32.56 -19.00
CA ASP A 5 38.79 31.09 -18.92
C ASP A 5 39.68 30.60 -17.75
N ALA A 6 40.59 31.44 -17.26
CA ALA A 6 41.48 31.07 -16.16
C ALA A 6 40.83 31.18 -14.76
N TYR A 7 39.72 31.91 -14.64
CA TYR A 7 38.99 32.09 -13.37
C TYR A 7 38.00 30.95 -13.07
N PHE A 8 37.72 30.09 -14.06
CA PHE A 8 36.79 28.95 -13.96
C PHE A 8 37.50 27.60 -14.06
N ALA A 9 38.78 27.52 -13.70
CA ALA A 9 39.42 26.22 -13.55
C ALA A 9 38.62 25.40 -12.52
N PRO A 10 38.07 24.22 -12.88
CA PRO A 10 37.29 23.43 -11.95
C PRO A 10 38.19 23.04 -10.78
N GLU A 11 37.71 23.28 -9.56
CA GLU A 11 38.35 22.79 -8.35
C GLU A 11 38.37 21.25 -8.43
N VAL A 12 39.57 20.68 -8.59
CA VAL A 12 39.79 19.24 -8.67
C VAL A 12 40.13 18.68 -7.30
N ILE A 13 39.58 17.52 -6.99
CA ILE A 13 39.77 16.77 -5.75
C ILE A 13 40.53 15.49 -6.14
N ALA A 14 41.60 15.18 -5.43
CA ALA A 14 42.36 13.95 -5.66
C ALA A 14 41.71 12.77 -4.92
N CYS A 15 41.67 11.60 -5.56
CA CYS A 15 41.36 10.35 -4.88
C CYS A 15 42.44 10.07 -3.81
N ARG A 16 42.07 9.55 -2.65
CA ARG A 16 43.01 9.35 -1.53
C ARG A 16 44.02 8.23 -1.82
N ASP A 17 43.64 7.24 -2.62
CA ASP A 17 44.52 6.17 -3.12
C ASP A 17 45.50 6.62 -4.20
N GLY A 18 45.35 7.85 -4.73
CA GLY A 18 46.18 8.39 -5.81
C GLY A 18 45.84 7.83 -7.20
N SER A 19 44.74 7.09 -7.36
CA SER A 19 44.28 6.55 -8.65
C SER A 19 43.92 7.63 -9.68
N GLY A 20 43.62 8.84 -9.22
CA GLY A 20 43.35 9.98 -10.09
C GLY A 20 42.82 11.20 -9.34
N SER A 21 42.12 12.06 -10.08
CA SER A 21 41.45 13.25 -9.56
C SER A 21 40.16 13.51 -10.34
N PHE A 22 39.15 14.05 -9.68
CA PHE A 22 37.84 14.35 -10.24
C PHE A 22 37.45 15.81 -9.95
N PRO A 23 36.62 16.44 -10.79
CA PRO A 23 36.12 17.79 -10.51
C PRO A 23 35.07 17.72 -9.39
N LYS A 24 34.95 18.80 -8.61
CA LYS A 24 33.96 18.91 -7.52
C LYS A 24 32.51 18.57 -7.90
N SER A 25 32.12 18.76 -9.16
CA SER A 25 30.79 18.40 -9.67
C SER A 25 30.52 16.89 -9.66
N ARG A 26 31.55 16.06 -9.52
CA ARG A 26 31.42 14.60 -9.41
C ARG A 26 31.41 14.08 -7.98
N LEU A 27 31.58 14.94 -6.99
CA LEU A 27 31.45 14.55 -5.59
C LEU A 27 29.98 14.23 -5.26
N ASN A 28 29.72 13.02 -4.75
CA ASN A 28 28.39 12.51 -4.39
C ASN A 28 27.38 12.60 -5.56
N ASN A 29 27.81 12.27 -6.77
CA ASN A 29 26.94 12.25 -7.95
C ASN A 29 26.31 10.86 -8.17
N GLY A 30 26.62 9.87 -7.33
CA GLY A 30 26.13 8.50 -7.45
C GLY A 30 26.87 7.65 -8.46
N TYR A 31 28.07 8.06 -8.88
CA TYR A 31 28.93 7.32 -9.82
C TYR A 31 30.34 7.20 -9.25
N CYS A 32 30.87 5.97 -9.21
CA CYS A 32 32.17 5.70 -8.62
C CYS A 32 33.33 6.00 -9.60
N ASP A 33 33.99 7.13 -9.42
CA ASP A 33 35.18 7.59 -10.14
C ASP A 33 36.50 7.17 -9.47
N CYS A 34 36.55 7.06 -8.13
CA CYS A 34 37.75 6.63 -7.41
C CYS A 34 37.63 5.18 -6.92
N ALA A 35 38.69 4.39 -7.03
CA ALA A 35 38.66 2.98 -6.58
C ALA A 35 38.50 2.85 -5.06
N ASP A 36 38.92 3.87 -4.29
CA ASP A 36 38.74 3.96 -2.85
C ASP A 36 37.42 4.60 -2.39
N GLY A 37 36.60 5.07 -3.34
CA GLY A 37 35.32 5.74 -3.07
C GLY A 37 35.41 7.11 -2.44
N THR A 38 36.54 7.82 -2.56
CA THR A 38 36.72 9.20 -2.05
C THR A 38 35.68 10.18 -2.61
N ASP A 39 35.20 9.93 -3.81
CA ASP A 39 34.22 10.74 -4.54
C ASP A 39 32.78 10.51 -4.08
N GLU A 40 32.48 9.40 -3.40
CA GLU A 40 31.11 9.03 -3.00
C GLU A 40 30.96 8.77 -1.48
N PRO A 41 31.39 9.70 -0.59
CA PRO A 41 31.25 9.52 0.86
C PRO A 41 29.80 9.55 1.35
N GLY A 42 28.88 10.08 0.54
CA GLY A 42 27.47 10.29 0.86
C GLY A 42 26.51 9.35 0.15
N THR A 43 26.98 8.45 -0.72
CA THR A 43 26.13 7.57 -1.52
C THR A 43 26.59 6.11 -1.45
N SER A 44 25.83 5.22 -2.08
CA SER A 44 26.12 3.79 -2.19
C SER A 44 26.88 3.37 -3.45
N ALA A 45 27.39 4.33 -4.23
CA ALA A 45 27.93 4.04 -5.56
C ALA A 45 29.26 3.27 -5.56
N CYS A 46 30.11 3.46 -4.54
CA CYS A 46 31.43 2.84 -4.48
C CYS A 46 31.47 1.61 -3.54
N PRO A 47 32.03 0.47 -3.97
CA PRO A 47 32.07 -0.76 -3.17
C PRO A 47 32.98 -0.67 -1.94
N GLU A 48 34.12 0.01 -2.05
CA GLU A 48 35.05 0.26 -0.95
C GLU A 48 34.71 1.54 -0.15
N GLY A 49 33.65 2.23 -0.57
CA GLY A 49 33.17 3.45 0.06
C GLY A 49 32.68 3.21 1.49
N ARG A 50 32.80 4.25 2.31
CA ARG A 50 32.32 4.24 3.69
C ARG A 50 31.53 5.50 3.96
N PHE A 51 30.34 5.33 4.49
CA PHE A 51 29.47 6.43 4.92
C PHE A 51 29.69 6.74 6.39
N TYR A 52 29.69 8.02 6.74
CA TYR A 52 29.94 8.49 8.10
C TYR A 52 28.62 8.83 8.81
N CYS A 53 28.22 7.98 9.77
CA CYS A 53 27.13 8.28 10.69
C CYS A 53 27.61 9.27 11.75
N ARG A 54 26.99 10.45 11.81
CA ARG A 54 27.38 11.47 12.79
C ARG A 54 26.93 11.12 14.20
N ASN A 55 25.77 10.46 14.33
CA ASN A 55 25.21 9.95 15.58
C ASN A 55 25.23 10.98 16.71
N ILE A 56 24.66 12.18 16.48
CA ILE A 56 24.70 13.26 17.46
C ILE A 56 24.09 12.80 18.79
N GLY A 57 24.89 12.85 19.86
CA GLY A 57 24.49 12.39 21.20
C GLY A 57 25.09 11.02 21.58
N ASP A 58 25.50 10.24 20.60
CA ASP A 58 26.13 8.92 20.73
C ASP A 58 27.50 8.91 20.02
N THR A 59 28.11 7.73 19.86
CA THR A 59 29.41 7.55 19.24
C THR A 59 29.30 7.56 17.71
N PRO A 60 30.03 8.45 17.00
CA PRO A 60 30.05 8.43 15.54
C PRO A 60 30.68 7.13 15.02
N ARG A 61 30.18 6.63 13.88
CA ARG A 61 30.66 5.38 13.29
C ARG A 61 30.65 5.41 11.76
N PHE A 62 31.44 4.56 11.14
CA PHE A 62 31.40 4.33 9.70
C PHE A 62 30.60 3.07 9.37
N VAL A 63 29.75 3.15 8.35
CA VAL A 63 29.08 2.00 7.73
C VAL A 63 29.58 1.84 6.29
N PHE A 64 29.30 0.69 5.68
CA PHE A 64 29.65 0.47 4.27
C PHE A 64 28.75 1.30 3.36
N SER A 65 29.27 1.79 2.24
CA SER A 65 28.45 2.50 1.25
C SER A 65 27.29 1.64 0.75
N SER A 66 27.42 0.31 0.71
CA SER A 66 26.35 -0.60 0.25
C SER A 66 25.06 -0.54 1.07
N VAL A 67 25.10 -0.05 2.31
CA VAL A 67 23.91 0.06 3.18
C VAL A 67 23.30 1.47 3.16
N VAL A 68 23.85 2.40 2.36
CA VAL A 68 23.26 3.73 2.21
C VAL A 68 22.06 3.64 1.26
N ASN A 69 20.89 4.07 1.74
CA ASN A 69 19.61 4.00 1.04
C ASN A 69 19.19 2.57 0.64
N ASP A 70 19.53 1.57 1.45
CA ASP A 70 19.16 0.17 1.22
C ASP A 70 17.82 -0.24 1.87
N LYS A 71 17.15 0.72 2.53
CA LYS A 71 15.88 0.58 3.30
C LYS A 71 16.05 -0.13 4.63
N ILE A 72 17.26 -0.17 5.18
CA ILE A 72 17.56 -0.68 6.51
C ILE A 72 18.18 0.46 7.31
N CYS A 73 17.70 0.69 8.53
CA CYS A 73 18.24 1.74 9.39
C CYS A 73 19.50 1.23 10.11
N ASP A 74 20.67 1.51 9.58
CA ASP A 74 21.95 1.24 10.20
C ASP A 74 22.35 2.37 11.15
N CYS A 75 22.43 3.62 10.70
CA CYS A 75 22.86 4.70 11.59
C CYS A 75 21.81 4.96 12.68
N CYS A 76 22.22 5.19 13.94
CA CYS A 76 21.25 5.46 15.01
C CYS A 76 20.51 6.78 14.77
N ASP A 77 21.14 7.73 14.07
CA ASP A 77 20.52 9.00 13.68
C ASP A 77 19.66 8.89 12.41
N GLY A 78 19.68 7.72 11.74
CA GLY A 78 18.95 7.44 10.50
C GLY A 78 19.49 8.19 9.27
N SER A 79 20.71 8.71 9.33
CA SER A 79 21.30 9.54 8.28
C SER A 79 21.68 8.79 7.00
N ASP A 80 21.78 7.47 7.08
CA ASP A 80 22.02 6.54 5.97
C ASP A 80 20.84 6.39 5.02
N GLU A 81 19.61 6.70 5.46
CA GLU A 81 18.37 6.47 4.71
C GLU A 81 17.68 7.80 4.34
N TYR A 82 18.39 8.65 3.59
CA TYR A 82 17.94 10.01 3.26
C TYR A 82 17.05 10.11 2.00
N GLU A 83 17.13 9.12 1.09
CA GLU A 83 16.40 9.12 -0.20
C GLU A 83 15.67 7.78 -0.48
N SER A 84 15.78 6.79 0.39
CA SER A 84 15.16 5.46 0.22
C SER A 84 13.63 5.44 0.37
N GLY A 85 13.03 6.51 0.90
CA GLY A 85 11.59 6.64 1.11
C GLY A 85 11.06 6.00 2.40
N ILE A 86 11.92 5.38 3.21
CA ILE A 86 11.60 4.98 4.58
C ILE A 86 11.97 6.10 5.57
N ARG A 87 11.43 6.05 6.79
CA ARG A 87 11.74 7.02 7.84
C ARG A 87 12.41 6.33 9.01
N CYS A 88 13.73 6.52 9.15
CA CYS A 88 14.48 6.05 10.28
C CYS A 88 14.36 7.02 11.47
N PRO A 89 13.82 6.59 12.63
CA PRO A 89 13.79 7.42 13.83
C PRO A 89 15.17 7.50 14.49
N ASN A 90 15.47 8.63 15.14
CA ASN A 90 16.70 8.78 15.91
C ASN A 90 16.64 7.93 17.19
N THR A 91 17.55 6.96 17.30
CA THR A 91 17.70 6.02 18.42
C THR A 91 19.04 6.19 19.15
N CYS A 92 19.79 7.25 18.85
CA CYS A 92 21.10 7.50 19.43
C CYS A 92 21.02 7.64 20.95
N ARG A 93 21.87 6.88 21.67
CA ARG A 93 21.90 6.94 23.12
C ARG A 93 22.73 8.13 23.55
N ASN A 94 22.09 9.10 24.19
CA ASN A 94 22.82 10.15 24.89
C ASN A 94 23.74 9.50 25.93
N GLY A 95 25.04 9.78 25.90
CA GLY A 95 26.05 9.25 26.85
C GLY A 95 25.81 9.56 28.34
N LYS A 96 24.61 10.03 28.71
CA LYS A 96 24.14 10.28 30.08
C LYS A 96 23.19 9.19 30.61
N ASP A 97 22.83 8.20 29.81
CA ASP A 97 22.07 7.01 30.24
C ASP A 97 22.96 5.76 30.26
N VAL A 98 24.02 5.84 31.07
CA VAL A 98 24.85 4.69 31.44
C VAL A 98 24.49 4.30 32.87
N THR A 99 23.27 3.81 33.05
CA THR A 99 22.99 2.90 34.16
C THR A 99 22.25 1.69 33.65
N LYS A 100 23.00 0.57 33.61
CA LYS A 100 22.59 -0.83 33.40
C LYS A 100 22.28 -1.22 31.97
N SER A 101 23.25 -1.88 31.35
CA SER A 101 23.13 -3.28 30.94
C SER A 101 24.53 -3.83 30.65
N ASP A 102 25.12 -4.44 31.67
CA ASP A 102 26.04 -5.55 31.45
C ASP A 102 25.19 -6.69 30.87
N ASP A 103 25.36 -7.03 29.60
CA ASP A 103 25.38 -8.42 29.17
C ASP A 103 26.08 -8.53 27.81
N GLY A 104 27.21 -9.23 27.82
CA GLY A 104 27.89 -9.68 26.63
C GLY A 104 27.03 -10.75 25.95
N GLY A 105 26.13 -10.30 25.09
CA GLY A 105 25.29 -11.18 24.28
C GLY A 105 25.27 -10.68 22.85
N SER A 106 25.99 -11.39 21.97
CA SER A 106 25.78 -11.36 20.53
C SER A 106 24.32 -11.72 20.24
N LYS A 107 23.42 -10.73 20.20
CA LYS A 107 22.10 -10.89 19.61
C LYS A 107 22.17 -10.27 18.23
N LEU A 108 22.54 -11.12 17.27
CA LEU A 108 22.13 -10.95 15.88
C LEU A 108 20.61 -10.83 15.91
N SER A 109 20.09 -9.61 15.98
CA SER A 109 18.70 -9.33 15.68
C SER A 109 18.55 -9.47 14.18
N VAL A 110 18.46 -10.72 13.71
CA VAL A 110 17.61 -11.00 12.55
C VAL A 110 16.23 -10.57 13.01
N ALA A 111 15.87 -9.32 12.72
CA ALA A 111 14.49 -8.91 12.67
C ALA A 111 13.87 -9.73 11.54
N HIS A 112 13.41 -10.93 11.88
CA HIS A 112 12.30 -11.55 11.21
C HIS A 112 11.10 -10.63 11.50
N LEU A 113 10.79 -9.72 10.57
CA LEU A 113 9.48 -9.12 10.46
C LEU A 113 9.22 -8.98 8.96
N ASP A 114 8.42 -9.92 8.46
CA ASP A 114 7.00 -9.71 8.27
C ASP A 114 6.79 -8.83 7.05
N ASP A 115 6.31 -9.50 6.01
CA ASP A 115 5.74 -8.94 4.79
C ASP A 115 4.50 -8.13 5.19
N ARG A 116 4.71 -6.95 5.78
CA ARG A 116 3.67 -5.95 6.02
C ARG A 116 4.29 -4.60 6.37
N ASP A 117 3.91 -3.63 5.55
CA ASP A 117 4.06 -2.19 5.72
C ASP A 117 5.38 -1.56 5.27
N VAL A 118 5.77 -1.87 4.03
CA VAL A 118 6.25 -0.84 3.11
C VAL A 118 5.04 -0.30 2.33
N PHE A 119 4.97 1.03 2.25
CA PHE A 119 4.08 1.85 1.39
C PHE A 119 2.82 2.45 2.01
N SER A 120 3.00 3.23 3.07
CA SER A 120 2.17 4.42 3.29
C SER A 120 3.09 5.63 3.13
N SER A 121 3.04 6.38 2.02
CA SER A 121 1.95 7.34 1.84
C SER A 121 1.88 7.83 0.40
N LYS A 122 1.04 7.16 -0.41
CA LYS A 122 0.17 7.79 -1.44
C LYS A 122 -0.87 6.83 -2.03
N HIS A 123 -0.73 5.52 -1.85
CA HIS A 123 -1.61 4.51 -2.48
C HIS A 123 -2.68 3.90 -1.54
N THR A 124 -2.64 4.23 -0.25
CA THR A 124 -3.52 3.67 0.80
C THR A 124 -4.90 4.32 0.88
N LEU A 125 -5.16 5.39 0.11
CA LEU A 125 -6.48 6.03 0.06
C LEU A 125 -7.36 5.56 -1.12
N ASP A 126 -6.87 4.65 -1.97
CA ASP A 126 -7.58 4.23 -3.20
C ASP A 126 -8.02 2.75 -3.19
N ILE A 127 -7.29 1.88 -2.49
CA ILE A 127 -7.64 0.44 -2.40
C ILE A 127 -8.89 0.21 -1.52
N ASP A 128 -9.00 0.94 -0.41
CA ASP A 128 -10.15 0.79 0.50
C ASP A 128 -11.46 1.33 -0.11
N ASP A 129 -11.39 2.40 -0.93
CA ASP A 129 -12.54 2.94 -1.69
C ASP A 129 -13.01 1.97 -2.78
N LEU A 130 -12.09 1.31 -3.48
CA LEU A 130 -12.43 0.30 -4.49
C LEU A 130 -13.03 -0.97 -3.85
N ILE A 131 -12.52 -1.40 -2.69
CA ILE A 131 -13.08 -2.53 -1.93
C ILE A 131 -14.47 -2.17 -1.37
N GLN A 132 -14.67 -0.94 -0.87
CA GLN A 132 -15.99 -0.47 -0.42
C GLN A 132 -16.99 -0.40 -1.57
N LYS A 133 -16.59 0.10 -2.74
CA LYS A 133 -17.45 0.13 -3.94
C LYS A 133 -17.80 -1.27 -4.42
N LEU A 134 -16.84 -2.20 -4.46
CA LEU A 134 -17.08 -3.58 -4.90
C LEU A 134 -18.02 -4.33 -3.93
N ARG A 135 -17.89 -4.08 -2.61
CA ARG A 135 -18.84 -4.59 -1.61
C ARG A 135 -20.22 -3.97 -1.77
N GLY A 136 -20.33 -2.66 -2.01
CA GLY A 136 -21.60 -1.98 -2.26
C GLY A 136 -22.35 -2.50 -3.49
N LEU A 137 -21.64 -2.70 -4.61
CA LEU A 137 -22.19 -3.27 -5.84
C LEU A 137 -22.70 -4.71 -5.64
N ARG A 138 -21.99 -5.52 -4.85
CA ARG A 138 -22.45 -6.88 -4.51
C ARG A 138 -23.71 -6.87 -3.64
N MET A 139 -23.82 -5.94 -2.68
CA MET A 139 -25.03 -5.82 -1.85
C MET A 139 -26.25 -5.37 -2.66
N ALA A 140 -26.07 -4.44 -3.60
CA ALA A 140 -27.14 -4.01 -4.49
C ALA A 140 -27.69 -5.17 -5.35
N ALA A 141 -26.81 -6.02 -5.89
CA ALA A 141 -27.23 -7.19 -6.68
C ALA A 141 -28.04 -8.22 -5.87
N VAL A 142 -27.69 -8.42 -4.59
CA VAL A 142 -28.43 -9.32 -3.68
C VAL A 142 -29.81 -8.75 -3.36
N ILE A 143 -29.92 -7.44 -3.14
CA ILE A 143 -31.20 -6.77 -2.87
C ILE A 143 -32.12 -6.85 -4.10
N GLU A 144 -31.60 -6.55 -5.30
CA GLU A 144 -32.37 -6.65 -6.55
C GLU A 144 -32.89 -8.06 -6.80
N LEU A 145 -32.04 -9.09 -6.62
CA LEU A 145 -32.46 -10.48 -6.75
C LEU A 145 -33.52 -10.86 -5.71
N GLY A 146 -33.38 -10.38 -4.47
CA GLY A 146 -34.35 -10.58 -3.40
C GLY A 146 -35.72 -9.98 -3.72
N LEU A 147 -35.76 -8.74 -4.24
CA LEU A 147 -37.00 -8.07 -4.63
C LEU A 147 -37.70 -8.80 -5.78
N VAL A 148 -36.96 -9.25 -6.78
CA VAL A 148 -37.51 -10.04 -7.89
C VAL A 148 -38.16 -11.34 -7.39
N VAL A 149 -37.49 -12.07 -6.48
CA VAL A 149 -38.04 -13.29 -5.88
C VAL A 149 -39.32 -13.00 -5.08
N CYS A 150 -39.34 -11.92 -4.29
CA CYS A 150 -40.52 -11.50 -3.55
C CYS A 150 -41.70 -11.17 -4.49
N VAL A 151 -41.45 -10.44 -5.59
CA VAL A 151 -42.49 -10.12 -6.59
C VAL A 151 -43.03 -11.39 -7.25
N ILE A 152 -42.16 -12.34 -7.59
CA ILE A 152 -42.58 -13.64 -8.17
C ILE A 152 -43.45 -14.41 -7.17
N ALA A 153 -43.05 -14.47 -5.90
CA ALA A 153 -43.81 -15.15 -4.85
C ALA A 153 -45.19 -14.51 -4.63
N VAL A 154 -45.26 -13.18 -4.56
CA VAL A 154 -46.53 -12.44 -4.44
C VAL A 154 -47.39 -12.64 -5.68
N CYS A 155 -46.82 -12.63 -6.87
CA CYS A 155 -47.53 -12.93 -8.12
C CYS A 155 -48.08 -14.35 -8.13
N PHE A 156 -47.31 -15.34 -7.68
CA PHE A 156 -47.75 -16.73 -7.60
C PHE A 156 -48.85 -16.90 -6.56
N ALA A 157 -48.74 -16.28 -5.38
CA ALA A 157 -49.77 -16.27 -4.36
C ALA A 157 -51.06 -15.58 -4.85
N ARG A 158 -50.95 -14.45 -5.57
CA ARG A 158 -52.09 -13.75 -6.19
C ARG A 158 -52.71 -14.57 -7.32
N ARG A 159 -51.91 -15.25 -8.15
CA ARG A 159 -52.40 -16.17 -9.19
C ARG A 159 -53.13 -17.34 -8.54
N ARG A 160 -52.57 -17.94 -7.49
CA ARG A 160 -53.16 -19.07 -6.76
C ARG A 160 -54.46 -18.68 -6.04
N THR A 161 -54.54 -17.49 -5.46
CA THR A 161 -55.77 -16.98 -4.85
C THR A 161 -56.80 -16.60 -5.92
N ARG A 162 -56.38 -16.04 -7.07
CA ARG A 162 -57.28 -15.73 -8.19
C ARG A 162 -57.82 -16.99 -8.87
N THR A 163 -57.02 -18.06 -9.02
CA THR A 163 -57.49 -19.36 -9.52
C THR A 163 -58.41 -20.04 -8.53
N ARG A 164 -58.10 -20.03 -7.22
CA ARG A 164 -58.99 -20.53 -6.16
C ARG A 164 -60.33 -19.76 -6.12
N LYS A 165 -60.30 -18.43 -6.18
CA LYS A 165 -61.52 -17.60 -6.26
C LYS A 165 -62.30 -17.85 -7.55
N ARG A 166 -61.63 -18.01 -8.72
CA ARG A 166 -62.30 -18.39 -9.97
C ARG A 166 -62.96 -19.76 -9.88
N HIS A 167 -62.31 -20.76 -9.29
CA HIS A 167 -62.88 -22.10 -9.09
C HIS A 167 -64.10 -22.05 -8.16
N TYR A 168 -64.03 -21.27 -7.08
CA TYR A 168 -65.16 -21.03 -6.17
C TYR A 168 -66.33 -20.31 -6.86
N ILE A 169 -66.08 -19.28 -7.67
CA ILE A 169 -67.11 -18.57 -8.46
C ILE A 169 -67.71 -19.47 -9.57
N LEU A 170 -66.90 -20.33 -10.21
CA LEU A 170 -67.37 -21.31 -11.20
C LEU A 170 -68.24 -22.41 -10.58
N GLN A 171 -67.93 -22.84 -9.36
CA GLN A 171 -68.78 -23.78 -8.60
C GLN A 171 -70.11 -23.12 -8.21
N HIS A 172 -70.11 -21.89 -7.70
CA HIS A 172 -71.36 -21.17 -7.39
C HIS A 172 -72.18 -20.77 -8.64
N LYS A 173 -71.55 -20.50 -9.79
CA LYS A 173 -72.29 -20.27 -11.05
C LYS A 173 -72.95 -21.53 -11.61
N LYS A 174 -72.45 -22.73 -11.29
CA LYS A 174 -73.12 -24.00 -11.63
C LYS A 174 -74.37 -24.25 -10.79
N GLU A 175 -74.52 -23.59 -9.64
CA GLU A 175 -75.75 -23.67 -8.82
C GLU A 175 -76.77 -22.54 -9.10
N LEU A 176 -76.44 -21.52 -9.90
CA LEU A 176 -77.38 -20.43 -10.27
C LEU A 176 -77.84 -20.44 -11.73
N VAL A 177 -77.57 -21.52 -12.48
CA VAL A 177 -78.17 -21.79 -13.80
C VAL A 177 -78.44 -23.30 -13.93
N PRO A 178 -79.42 -23.82 -13.16
CA PRO A 178 -80.49 -24.56 -13.81
C PRO A 178 -81.84 -24.21 -13.17
N ALA A 179 -82.29 -22.97 -13.33
CA ALA A 179 -83.66 -22.56 -12.98
C ALA A 179 -84.31 -21.65 -14.04
N LEU A 180 -83.94 -21.81 -15.32
CA LEU A 180 -84.57 -21.10 -16.45
C LEU A 180 -84.50 -21.89 -17.77
N ARG A 181 -84.58 -23.22 -17.71
CA ARG A 181 -84.73 -24.09 -18.90
C ARG A 181 -85.70 -25.26 -18.72
N SER A 182 -86.65 -25.17 -17.77
CA SER A 182 -87.67 -26.21 -17.55
C SER A 182 -89.06 -25.68 -17.17
N VAL A 183 -89.46 -24.50 -17.66
CA VAL A 183 -90.87 -24.05 -17.64
C VAL A 183 -91.15 -23.23 -18.92
N CYS A 184 -91.23 -23.90 -20.08
CA CYS A 184 -91.93 -23.34 -21.26
C CYS A 184 -92.16 -24.36 -22.40
N CYS A 185 -92.33 -25.64 -22.08
CA CYS A 185 -92.87 -26.63 -23.03
C CYS A 185 -93.75 -27.63 -22.27
N PHE A 186 -94.85 -27.15 -21.70
CA PHE A 186 -96.07 -27.94 -21.42
C PHE A 186 -97.13 -26.96 -20.92
N LEU A 187 -97.99 -26.49 -21.82
CA LEU A 187 -99.45 -26.48 -21.64
C LEU A 187 -100.07 -26.38 -23.05
N PRO A 188 -101.28 -26.94 -23.23
CA PRO A 188 -101.76 -27.58 -24.46
C PRO A 188 -102.02 -26.64 -25.64
#